data_AF-A0A6I5CVT1-F1
#
_entry.id   AF-A0A6I5CVT1-F1
#
_cell.length_a   1.000
_cell.length_b   1.000
_cell.length_c   1.000
_cell.angle_alpha   90.00
_cell.angle_beta   90.00
_cell.angle_gamma   90.00
#
_symmetry.space_group_name_H-M   'P 1'
#
loop_
_entity.id
_entity.type
_entity.pdbx_description
1 polymer ?
#
loop_
_entity_poly.entity_id
_entity_poly.type
_entity_poly.pdbx_seq_one_letter_code
_entity_poly.pdbx_strand_id
1 'polypeptide(L)' 'MINAAEQAMYASCEDDTERRRVQAKLYAPPKTVRRPRRAGGPQQPQRPQRGAMTMKDAQALMAQLAAQDAQLGMG' A
#
# COMPACT_ATOMS: atom_id res chain seq x y z
N MET A 1 2.24 1.84 19.92
CA MET A 1 1.28 0.76 19.58
C MET A 1 1.53 0.36 18.14
N ILE A 2 1.71 -0.93 17.85
CA ILE A 2 1.84 -1.45 16.49
C ILE A 2 0.43 -1.59 15.90
N ASN A 3 0.22 -1.16 14.65
CA ASN A 3 -1.05 -1.27 13.95
C ASN A 3 -1.49 -2.75 13.82
N ALA A 4 -2.79 -3.06 13.94
CA ALA A 4 -3.33 -4.41 13.87
C ALA A 4 -2.90 -5.17 12.59
N ALA A 5 -2.77 -4.47 11.46
CA ALA A 5 -2.30 -5.05 10.20
C ALA A 5 -0.84 -5.52 10.26
N GLU A 6 0.03 -4.78 10.97
CA GLU A 6 1.44 -5.14 11.12
C GLU A 6 1.61 -6.34 12.07
N GLN A 7 0.79 -6.41 13.11
CA GLN A 7 0.79 -7.57 14.01
C GLN A 7 0.38 -8.86 13.28
N ALA A 8 -0.64 -8.81 12.42
CA ALA A 8 -1.04 -9.97 11.63
C ALA A 8 0.07 -10.44 10.69
N MET A 9 0.81 -9.50 10.07
CA MET A 9 1.96 -9.82 9.21
C MET A 9 3.13 -10.43 9.97
N TYR A 10 3.39 -10.01 11.21
CA TYR A 10 4.45 -10.61 12.03
C TYR A 10 4.04 -11.95 12.65
N ALA A 11 2.74 -12.12 12.96
CA ALA A 11 2.20 -13.36 13.49
C ALA A 11 2.25 -14.51 12.46
N SER A 12 2.24 -14.20 11.16
CA SER A 12 2.39 -15.20 10.10
C SER A 12 3.85 -15.56 9.77
N CYS A 13 4.85 -14.94 10.41
CA CYS A 13 6.25 -15.23 10.15
C CYS A 13 6.71 -16.41 11.02
N GLU A 14 7.38 -17.40 10.41
CA GLU A 14 7.84 -18.61 11.10
C GLU A 14 9.12 -18.37 11.91
N ASP A 15 9.96 -17.42 11.46
CA ASP A 15 11.23 -17.11 12.12
C ASP A 15 11.52 -15.59 12.22
N ASP A 16 12.51 -15.25 13.04
CA ASP A 16 12.94 -13.87 13.24
C ASP A 16 13.61 -13.26 11.99
N THR A 17 14.14 -14.09 11.09
CA THR A 17 14.77 -13.64 9.85
C THR A 17 13.72 -13.13 8.87
N GLU A 18 12.61 -13.84 8.75
CA GLU A 18 11.44 -13.50 7.98
C GLU A 18 10.77 -12.26 8.54
N ARG A 19 10.62 -12.17 9.87
CA ARG A 19 10.10 -10.98 10.54
C ARG A 19 10.91 -9.73 10.19
N ARG A 20 12.25 -9.83 10.23
CA ARG A 20 13.15 -8.73 9.83
C ARG A 20 13.00 -8.36 8.35
N ARG A 21 12.81 -9.35 7.47
CA ARG A 21 12.57 -9.09 6.03
C ARG A 21 11.23 -8.39 5.80
N VAL A 22 10.17 -8.82 6.47
CA VAL A 22 8.83 -8.20 6.39
C VAL A 22 8.89 -6.77 6.92
N GLN A 23 9.53 -6.56 8.07
CA GLN A 23 9.76 -5.23 8.63
C GLN A 23 10.54 -4.32 7.65
N ALA A 24 11.64 -4.82 7.08
CA ALA A 24 12.41 -4.06 6.10
C ALA A 24 11.59 -3.70 4.85
N LYS A 25 10.69 -4.56 4.40
CA LYS A 25 9.79 -4.28 3.26
C LYS A 25 8.71 -3.26 3.62
N LEU A 26 8.10 -3.41 4.80
CA LEU A 26 6.99 -2.58 5.26
C LEU A 26 7.40 -1.11 5.45
N TYR A 27 8.59 -0.89 5.99
CA TYR A 27 9.13 0.46 6.22
C TYR A 27 10.03 0.95 5.08
N ALA A 28 10.17 0.18 3.99
CA ALA A 28 10.94 0.63 2.84
C ALA A 28 10.19 1.75 2.09
N PRO A 29 10.90 2.77 1.60
CA PRO A 29 10.29 3.77 0.73
C PRO A 29 9.71 3.10 -0.53
N PRO A 30 8.50 3.52 -0.98
CA PRO A 30 7.87 2.99 -2.17
C PRO A 30 8.78 3.12 -3.40
N LYS A 31 8.73 2.12 -4.30
CA LYS A 31 9.63 2.05 -5.47
C LYS A 31 9.56 3.31 -6.36
N THR A 32 8.43 3.98 -6.38
CA THR A 32 8.17 5.22 -7.13
C THR A 32 8.87 6.45 -6.53
N VAL A 33 9.12 6.46 -5.21
CA VAL A 33 9.82 7.55 -4.49
C VAL A 33 11.30 7.25 -4.30
N ARG A 34 11.76 6.03 -4.63
CA ARG A 34 13.19 5.72 -4.71
C ARG A 34 13.78 6.56 -5.84
N ARG A 35 14.36 7.71 -5.48
CA ARG A 35 15.01 8.64 -6.40
C ARG A 35 15.88 7.82 -7.38
N PRO A 36 15.71 8.00 -8.70
CA PRO A 36 16.50 7.25 -9.66
C PRO A 36 17.98 7.52 -9.38
N ARG A 37 18.73 6.46 -9.04
CA ARG A 37 20.19 6.51 -9.04
C ARG A 37 20.56 6.91 -10.46
N ARG A 38 21.07 8.13 -10.62
CA ARG A 38 21.45 8.76 -11.88
C ARG A 38 22.05 7.73 -12.85
N ALA A 39 21.34 7.45 -13.93
CA ALA A 39 21.90 6.81 -15.12
C ALA A 39 21.12 7.37 -16.32
N GLY A 40 21.78 8.19 -17.12
CA GLY A 40 21.22 8.83 -18.31
C GLY A 40 20.91 7.80 -19.41
N GLY A 41 19.77 7.13 -19.28
CA GLY A 41 19.17 6.31 -20.34
C GLY A 41 17.97 7.02 -20.96
N PRO A 42 17.69 6.79 -22.27
CA PRO A 42 16.59 7.43 -22.97
C PRO A 42 15.24 7.12 -22.30
N GLN A 43 14.42 8.16 -22.14
CA GLN A 43 13.05 8.08 -21.64
C GLN A 43 12.25 7.02 -22.42
N GLN A 44 11.92 5.92 -21.76
CA GLN A 44 10.96 4.97 -22.32
C GLN A 44 9.56 5.61 -22.35
N PRO A 45 8.77 5.38 -23.42
CA PRO A 45 7.40 5.88 -23.50
C PRO A 45 6.56 5.31 -22.36
N GLN A 46 5.90 6.23 -21.64
CA GLN A 46 5.08 5.98 -20.47
C GLN A 46 3.87 5.13 -20.86
N ARG A 47 3.97 3.81 -20.66
CA ARG A 47 2.80 2.92 -20.80
C ARG A 47 1.78 3.31 -19.72
N PRO A 48 0.47 3.40 -20.04
CA PRO A 48 -0.55 3.65 -19.04
C PRO A 48 -0.50 2.54 -17.98
N GLN A 49 -0.36 2.91 -16.71
CA GLN A 49 -0.32 1.99 -15.59
C GLN A 49 -1.69 1.32 -15.44
N ARG A 50 -1.84 0.12 -16.04
CA ARG A 50 -2.96 -0.77 -15.73
C ARG A 50 -2.91 -1.08 -14.22
N GLY A 51 -3.92 -0.63 -13.48
CA GLY A 51 -4.05 -0.84 -12.03
C GLY A 51 -3.73 0.37 -11.16
N ALA A 52 -3.48 1.56 -11.72
CA ALA A 52 -3.39 2.78 -10.92
C ALA A 52 -4.81 3.20 -10.50
N MET A 53 -5.12 3.04 -9.20
CA MET A 53 -6.35 3.57 -8.60
C MET A 53 -6.32 5.09 -8.70
N THR A 54 -7.30 5.67 -9.40
CA THR A 54 -7.38 7.12 -9.52
C THR A 54 -7.91 7.73 -8.22
N MET A 55 -7.67 9.02 -7.99
CA MET A 55 -8.25 9.73 -6.84
C MET A 55 -9.78 9.63 -6.82
N LYS A 56 -10.41 9.55 -7.99
CA LYS A 56 -11.85 9.35 -8.13
C LYS A 56 -12.27 7.96 -7.65
N ASP A 57 -11.49 6.92 -7.96
CA ASP A 57 -11.76 5.55 -7.49
C ASP A 57 -11.61 5.45 -5.97
N ALA A 58 -10.62 6.16 -5.39
CA ALA A 58 -10.46 6.25 -3.94
C ALA A 58 -11.66 6.96 -3.28
N GLN A 59 -12.16 8.06 -3.88
CA GLN A 59 -13.36 8.75 -3.39
C GLN A 59 -14.60 7.85 -3.47
N ALA A 60 -14.75 7.09 -4.55
CA ALA A 60 -15.86 6.14 -4.70
C ALA A 60 -15.82 5.05 -3.64
N LEU A 61 -14.64 4.52 -3.32
CA LEU A 61 -14.47 3.53 -2.26
C LEU A 61 -14.83 4.11 -0.90
N MET A 62 -14.36 5.32 -0.58
CA MET A 62 -14.69 5.99 0.69
C MET A 62 -16.19 6.27 0.82
N ALA A 63 -16.86 6.66 -0.28
CA ALA A 63 -18.30 6.87 -0.29
C ALA A 63 -19.08 5.57 -0.05
N GLN A 64 -18.64 4.44 -0.61
CA GLN A 64 -19.24 3.14 -0.35
C GLN A 64 -19.06 2.69 1.11
N LEU A 65 -17.91 3.01 1.71
CA LEU A 65 -17.64 2.71 3.11
C LEU A 65 -18.54 3.54 4.04
N ALA A 66 -18.67 4.84 3.76
CA ALA A 66 -19.55 5.74 4.53
C ALA A 66 -21.03 5.36 4.42
N ALA A 67 -21.48 4.88 3.26
CA ALA A 67 -22.84 4.37 3.08
C ALA A 67 -23.10 3.10 3.91
N GLN A 68 -22.12 2.18 3.97
CA GLN A 68 -22.22 0.98 4.81
C GLN A 68 -22.23 1.34 6.31
N ASP A 69 -21.40 2.30 6.72
CA ASP A 69 -21.36 2.77 8.11
C ASP A 69 -22.69 3.40 8.53
N ALA A 70 -23.30 4.22 7.67
CA ALA A 70 -24.62 4.80 7.92
C ALA A 70 -25.74 3.74 8.02
N GLN A 71 -25.64 2.65 7.25
CA GLN A 71 -26.59 1.54 7.33
C GLN A 71 -26.43 0.72 8.63
N LEU A 72 -25.21 0.59 9.14
CA LEU A 72 -24.92 -0.14 10.37
C LEU A 72 -25.17 0.70 11.63
N GLY A 73 -25.04 2.03 11.54
CA GLY A 73 -25.29 2.97 12.63
C GLY A 73 -26.76 3.34 12.87
N MET A 74 -27.69 2.83 12.06
CA MET A 74 -29.14 3.02 12.24
C MET A 74 -29.86 1.83 12.92
N GLY A 75 -29.13 0.98 13.65
CA GLY A 75 -29.67 -0.10 14.48
C GLY A 75 -29.85 0.31 15.94
#